data_AF-A0A2H0YQV1-F1
#
_entry.id   AF-A0A2H0YQV1-F1
#
_cell.length_a   1.000
_cell.length_b   1.000
_cell.length_c   1.000
_cell.angle_alpha   90.00
_cell.angle_beta   90.00
_cell.angle_gamma   90.00
#
_symmetry.space_group_name_H-M   'P 1'
#
loop_
_entity.id
_entity.type
_entity.pdbx_description
1 polymer ?
#
loop_
_entity_poly.entity_id
_entity_poly.type
_entity_poly.pdbx_seq_one_letter_code
_entity_poly.pdbx_strand_id
1 'polypeptide(L)'
;MKRFWILLIIIILAGGLFFLMRQKNVNNNSNLNQVNFNSNSNTLLNTNSGNSNQATQNQNNDLNQPVTNQSGLIQNQNSNTNPSQSLLFPPISNALSRITKKPFGIYITPQNSPVQPERFTGYHTGVDFETLPSEANINVPIYAAANGEVLVK
;
A
#
# COMPACT_ATOMS: atom_id res chain seq x y z
N MET A 1 -24.60 57.12 4.75
CA MET A 1 -23.30 56.42 4.53
C MET A 1 -22.78 55.66 5.75
N LYS A 2 -22.76 56.23 6.97
CA LYS A 2 -22.22 55.52 8.17
C LYS A 2 -22.93 54.22 8.55
N ARG A 3 -24.25 54.12 8.31
CA ARG A 3 -25.04 52.89 8.58
C ARG A 3 -24.74 51.72 7.65
N PHE A 4 -24.23 52.00 6.45
CA PHE A 4 -23.87 50.96 5.48
C PHE A 4 -22.60 50.21 5.90
N TRP A 5 -21.61 50.93 6.42
CA TRP A 5 -20.36 50.33 6.92
C TRP A 5 -20.58 49.40 8.12
N ILE A 6 -21.54 49.73 8.99
CA ILE A 6 -21.89 48.88 10.14
C ILE A 6 -22.47 47.54 9.66
N LEU A 7 -23.34 47.53 8.65
CA LEU A 7 -23.91 46.31 8.08
C LEU A 7 -22.86 45.44 7.39
N LEU A 8 -21.92 46.05 6.66
CA LEU A 8 -20.83 45.34 5.99
C LEU A 8 -19.94 44.57 6.99
N ILE A 9 -19.60 45.20 8.12
CA ILE A 9 -18.77 44.58 9.16
C ILE A 9 -19.48 43.38 9.81
N ILE A 10 -20.79 43.48 10.06
CA ILE A 10 -21.58 42.37 10.64
C ILE A 10 -21.60 41.15 9.72
N ILE A 11 -21.73 41.37 8.40
CA ILE A 11 -21.74 40.28 7.41
C ILE A 11 -20.38 39.57 7.36
N ILE A 12 -19.27 40.32 7.40
CA ILE A 12 -17.92 39.74 7.40
C ILE A 12 -17.67 38.93 8.67
N LEU A 13 -18.09 39.43 9.84
CA LEU A 13 -17.95 38.71 11.12
C LEU A 13 -18.80 37.43 11.16
N ALA A 14 -20.04 37.49 10.69
CA ALA A 14 -20.92 36.32 10.62
C ALA A 14 -20.40 35.26 9.62
N GLY A 15 -19.91 35.70 8.46
CA GLY A 15 -19.31 34.82 7.45
C GLY A 15 -18.01 34.15 7.94
N GLY A 16 -17.14 34.92 8.61
CA GLY A 16 -15.89 34.40 9.19
C GLY A 16 -16.14 33.37 10.29
N LEU A 17 -17.10 33.61 11.17
CA LEU A 17 -17.44 32.69 12.26
C LEU A 17 -18.04 31.36 11.72
N PHE A 18 -18.88 31.45 10.69
CA PHE A 18 -19.45 30.27 10.02
C PHE A 18 -18.36 29.42 9.33
N PHE A 19 -17.37 30.07 8.71
CA PHE A 19 -16.24 29.37 8.07
C PHE A 19 -15.36 28.64 9.10
N LEU A 20 -15.09 29.25 10.25
CA LEU A 20 -14.35 28.64 11.36
C LEU A 20 -15.07 27.41 11.94
N MET A 21 -16.40 27.43 12.03
CA MET A 21 -17.17 26.25 12.48
C MET A 21 -17.11 25.08 11.48
N ARG A 22 -16.94 25.36 10.19
CA ARG A 22 -16.88 24.30 9.16
C ARG A 22 -15.57 23.50 9.18
N GLN A 23 -14.47 24.07 9.68
CA GLN A 23 -13.18 23.37 9.73
C GLN A 23 -13.05 22.37 10.89
N LYS A 24 -13.86 22.47 11.94
CA LYS A 24 -13.72 21.61 13.14
C LYS A 24 -14.37 20.22 13.01
N ASN A 25 -14.76 19.79 11.81
CA ASN A 25 -15.38 18.48 11.60
C ASN A 25 -14.62 17.62 10.57
N VAL A 26 -13.29 17.61 10.66
CA VAL A 26 -12.44 16.61 10.01
C VAL A 26 -11.33 16.28 11.01
N ASN A 27 -11.62 15.42 11.98
CA ASN A 27 -10.65 14.62 12.72
C ASN A 27 -11.43 13.79 13.72
N ASN A 28 -11.73 12.54 13.36
CA ASN A 28 -11.86 11.39 14.27
C ASN A 28 -12.21 10.16 13.42
N ASN A 29 -11.20 9.55 12.81
CA ASN A 29 -11.13 8.10 12.62
C ASN A 29 -9.75 7.70 12.10
N SER A 30 -8.79 7.64 13.01
CA SER A 30 -7.56 6.86 12.83
C SER A 30 -7.52 5.80 13.93
N ASN A 31 -8.43 4.84 13.85
CA ASN A 31 -8.33 3.58 14.56
C ASN A 31 -9.26 2.56 13.90
N LEU A 32 -8.75 1.84 12.90
CA LEU A 32 -8.89 0.38 12.80
C LEU A 32 -8.08 -0.16 11.60
N ASN A 33 -7.39 -1.26 11.87
CA ASN A 33 -6.78 -2.21 10.95
C ASN A 33 -5.43 -1.80 10.34
N GLN A 34 -4.43 -1.74 11.22
CA GLN A 34 -3.07 -2.13 10.84
C GLN A 34 -3.08 -3.64 10.56
N VAL A 35 -3.44 -4.04 9.33
CA VAL A 35 -3.21 -5.41 8.87
C VAL A 35 -1.71 -5.57 8.73
N ASN A 36 -1.12 -6.32 9.65
CA ASN A 36 0.31 -6.62 9.70
C ASN A 36 0.66 -7.58 8.56
N PHE A 37 0.84 -7.07 7.35
CA PHE A 37 1.39 -7.83 6.23
C PHE A 37 2.89 -7.95 6.41
N ASN A 38 3.31 -9.01 7.11
CA ASN A 38 4.70 -9.39 7.29
C ASN A 38 5.33 -9.75 5.93
N SER A 39 5.89 -8.74 5.27
CA SER A 39 6.51 -8.88 3.94
C SER A 39 7.97 -9.27 4.11
N ASN A 40 8.25 -10.56 4.34
CA ASN A 40 9.58 -11.13 4.17
C ASN A 40 9.92 -11.16 2.68
N SER A 41 10.34 -10.01 2.15
CA SER A 41 10.85 -9.87 0.80
C SER A 41 12.34 -10.22 0.84
N ASN A 42 12.69 -11.49 0.68
CA ASN A 42 14.06 -11.90 0.35
C ASN A 42 14.35 -11.43 -1.08
N THR A 43 14.89 -10.22 -1.20
CA THR A 43 15.51 -9.72 -2.44
C THR A 43 16.81 -10.50 -2.67
N LEU A 44 16.72 -11.60 -3.41
CA LEU A 44 17.88 -12.24 -4.04
C LEU A 44 18.27 -11.42 -5.28
N LEU A 45 19.18 -10.47 -5.07
CA LEU A 45 20.00 -9.87 -6.11
C LEU A 45 21.01 -10.93 -6.59
N ASN A 46 20.70 -11.58 -7.71
CA ASN A 46 21.63 -12.45 -8.42
C ASN A 46 22.47 -11.60 -9.39
N THR A 47 23.65 -11.17 -8.95
CA THR A 47 24.70 -10.63 -9.83
C THR A 47 25.70 -11.74 -10.17
N ASN A 48 25.48 -12.42 -11.30
CA ASN A 48 26.50 -13.25 -11.92
C ASN A 48 27.51 -12.34 -12.64
N SER A 49 28.65 -12.08 -12.00
CA SER A 49 29.82 -11.45 -12.62
C SER A 49 30.97 -12.45 -12.70
N GLY A 50 31.33 -12.78 -13.94
CA GLY A 50 32.66 -13.16 -14.43
C GLY A 50 33.59 -14.00 -13.54
N ASN A 51 33.67 -15.29 -13.85
CA ASN A 51 34.74 -16.19 -13.43
C ASN A 51 36.00 -15.92 -14.27
N SER A 52 37.10 -15.49 -13.64
CA SER A 52 38.43 -15.46 -14.24
C SER A 52 39.41 -16.23 -13.37
N ASN A 53 39.93 -17.32 -13.94
CA ASN A 53 40.94 -18.21 -13.38
C ASN A 53 42.23 -17.45 -13.02
N GLN A 54 42.73 -17.62 -11.80
CA GLN A 54 44.17 -17.59 -11.52
C GLN A 54 44.53 -18.61 -10.43
N ALA A 55 45.48 -19.47 -10.79
CA ALA A 55 46.14 -20.42 -9.91
C ALA A 55 47.37 -19.76 -9.29
N THR A 56 47.58 -19.93 -7.97
CA THR A 56 48.88 -19.78 -7.33
C THR A 56 49.00 -20.74 -6.15
N GLN A 57 50.17 -21.37 -6.04
CA GLN A 57 50.54 -22.41 -5.09
C GLN A 57 51.00 -21.87 -3.72
N ASN A 58 50.92 -22.76 -2.72
CA ASN A 58 51.96 -23.14 -1.75
C ASN A 58 52.15 -22.45 -0.36
N GLN A 59 52.18 -23.36 0.63
CA GLN A 59 52.99 -23.45 1.87
C GLN A 59 52.53 -22.84 3.23
N ASN A 60 52.18 -23.79 4.11
CA ASN A 60 52.69 -24.09 5.48
C ASN A 60 52.37 -23.20 6.71
N ASN A 61 51.93 -23.94 7.75
CA ASN A 61 52.10 -23.79 9.21
C ASN A 61 51.59 -22.52 9.90
N ASP A 62 50.58 -22.66 10.77
CA ASP A 62 50.79 -22.43 12.21
C ASP A 62 49.69 -22.98 13.13
N LEU A 63 50.10 -23.21 14.38
CA LEU A 63 49.40 -23.83 15.50
C LEU A 63 48.24 -23.01 16.13
N ASN A 64 47.34 -23.76 16.78
CA ASN A 64 46.60 -23.49 18.02
C ASN A 64 45.29 -22.64 18.04
N GLN A 65 44.20 -23.40 18.26
CA GLN A 65 43.00 -23.13 19.09
C GLN A 65 41.92 -22.16 18.54
N PRO A 66 40.64 -22.21 18.99
CA PRO A 66 39.98 -23.16 19.89
C PRO A 66 38.78 -23.90 19.26
N VAL A 67 38.42 -25.04 19.86
CA VAL A 67 37.20 -25.81 19.58
C VAL A 67 35.97 -24.91 19.70
N THR A 68 35.38 -24.56 18.56
CA THR A 68 34.08 -23.88 18.49
C THR A 68 33.01 -24.95 18.35
N ASN A 69 32.10 -24.96 19.32
CA ASN A 69 30.93 -25.85 19.37
C ASN A 69 30.17 -25.81 18.03
N GLN A 70 30.36 -26.85 17.22
CA GLN A 70 29.45 -27.19 16.13
C GLN A 70 28.13 -27.65 16.75
N SER A 71 27.26 -26.69 17.05
CA SER A 71 25.83 -26.94 17.13
C SER A 71 25.40 -27.37 15.74
N GLY A 72 25.15 -28.67 15.58
CA GLY A 72 24.68 -29.26 14.35
C GLY A 72 23.42 -28.55 13.86
N LEU A 73 23.53 -27.91 12.70
CA LEU A 73 22.40 -27.56 11.88
C LEU A 73 21.86 -28.86 11.27
N ILE A 74 21.02 -29.57 12.02
CA ILE A 74 20.08 -30.51 11.41
C ILE A 74 19.07 -29.65 10.65
N GLN A 75 19.35 -29.37 9.38
CA GLN A 75 18.31 -28.94 8.46
C GLN A 75 17.41 -30.15 8.19
N ASN A 76 16.39 -30.29 9.03
CA ASN A 76 15.26 -31.17 8.80
C ASN A 76 14.43 -30.57 7.65
N GLN A 77 14.90 -30.72 6.42
CA GLN A 77 14.16 -30.37 5.20
C GLN A 77 13.14 -31.48 4.93
N ASN A 78 12.13 -31.57 5.82
CA ASN A 78 10.87 -32.20 5.47
C ASN A 78 9.89 -31.08 5.15
N SER A 79 10.15 -30.39 4.02
CA SER A 79 9.23 -29.43 3.42
C SER A 79 8.10 -30.22 2.77
N ASN A 80 7.23 -30.73 3.64
CA ASN A 80 5.90 -31.21 3.30
C ASN A 80 5.26 -30.12 2.44
N THR A 81 5.01 -30.42 1.16
CA THR A 81 4.46 -29.49 0.17
C THR A 81 3.05 -29.09 0.59
N ASN A 82 2.97 -28.09 1.45
CA ASN A 82 1.77 -27.39 1.83
C ASN A 82 1.20 -26.78 0.55
N PRO A 83 -0.09 -27.00 0.20
CA PRO A 83 -0.66 -26.54 -1.05
C PRO A 83 -0.30 -25.08 -1.28
N SER A 84 0.32 -24.84 -2.44
CA SER A 84 0.75 -23.55 -2.95
C SER A 84 -0.22 -22.45 -2.50
N GLN A 85 0.16 -21.72 -1.45
CA GLN A 85 -0.60 -20.55 -1.03
C GLN A 85 -0.49 -19.59 -2.21
N SER A 86 -1.61 -19.42 -2.92
CA SER A 86 -1.70 -18.45 -4.01
C SER A 86 -1.29 -17.10 -3.44
N LEU A 87 -0.10 -16.65 -3.81
CA LEU A 87 0.43 -15.38 -3.37
C LEU A 87 -0.43 -14.30 -4.03
N LEU A 88 -1.27 -13.64 -3.24
CA LEU A 88 -2.12 -12.57 -3.72
C LEU A 88 -1.27 -11.32 -3.86
N PHE A 89 -1.28 -10.71 -5.05
CA PHE A 89 -0.55 -9.46 -5.31
C PHE A 89 -1.53 -8.32 -5.54
N PRO A 90 -1.19 -7.09 -5.13
CA PRO A 90 -1.99 -5.92 -5.49
C PRO A 90 -1.98 -5.72 -7.02
N PRO A 91 -3.12 -5.37 -7.63
CA PRO A 91 -3.23 -5.24 -9.08
C PRO A 91 -2.56 -3.96 -9.64
N ILE A 92 -2.02 -3.10 -8.78
CA ILE A 92 -1.42 -1.82 -9.14
C ILE A 92 -0.27 -1.50 -8.19
N SER A 93 0.78 -0.81 -8.68
CA SER A 93 1.89 -0.35 -7.83
C SER A 93 1.39 0.65 -6.78
N ASN A 94 1.95 0.59 -5.58
CA ASN A 94 1.55 1.46 -4.45
C ASN A 94 0.03 1.43 -4.15
N ALA A 95 -0.62 0.27 -4.33
CA ALA A 95 -2.08 0.14 -4.18
C ALA A 95 -2.64 0.77 -2.89
N LEU A 96 -1.97 0.60 -1.75
CA LEU A 96 -2.42 1.13 -0.46
C LEU A 96 -2.54 2.67 -0.44
N SER A 97 -1.68 3.38 -1.17
CA SER A 97 -1.75 4.85 -1.26
C SER A 97 -2.81 5.35 -2.25
N ARG A 98 -3.47 4.43 -2.97
CA ARG A 98 -4.44 4.74 -4.04
C ARG A 98 -5.87 4.39 -3.68
N ILE A 99 -6.10 3.75 -2.53
CA ILE A 99 -7.43 3.34 -2.08
C ILE A 99 -8.33 4.58 -1.98
N THR A 100 -9.49 4.55 -2.62
CA THR A 100 -10.45 5.65 -2.57
C THR A 100 -11.06 5.85 -1.18
N LYS A 101 -11.83 6.94 -1.06
CA LYS A 101 -12.67 7.23 0.10
C LYS A 101 -13.87 6.29 0.27
N LYS A 102 -14.13 5.34 -0.65
CA LYS A 102 -15.23 4.37 -0.55
C LYS A 102 -14.72 3.05 0.04
N PRO A 103 -14.75 2.86 1.37
CA PRO A 103 -14.30 1.60 1.96
C PRO A 103 -15.20 0.43 1.58
N PHE A 104 -14.64 -0.78 1.57
CA PHE A 104 -15.40 -2.00 1.33
C PHE A 104 -16.58 -2.12 2.32
N GLY A 105 -17.74 -2.50 1.80
CA GLY A 105 -18.94 -2.78 2.58
C GLY A 105 -19.78 -1.56 2.98
N ILE A 106 -19.43 -0.33 2.58
CA ILE A 106 -20.31 0.82 2.85
C ILE A 106 -21.54 0.81 1.96
N TYR A 107 -22.67 1.25 2.51
CA TYR A 107 -23.88 1.50 1.73
C TYR A 107 -23.86 2.92 1.15
N ILE A 108 -23.82 3.03 -0.18
CA ILE A 108 -23.79 4.29 -0.92
C ILE A 108 -25.10 4.55 -1.66
N THR A 109 -25.35 5.83 -1.91
CA THR A 109 -26.40 6.44 -2.72
C THR A 109 -25.77 7.62 -3.47
N PRO A 110 -26.40 8.13 -4.55
CA PRO A 110 -25.95 9.36 -5.20
C PRO A 110 -25.77 10.54 -4.22
N GLN A 111 -26.56 10.62 -3.15
CA GLN A 111 -26.56 11.73 -2.21
C GLN A 111 -25.47 11.62 -1.13
N ASN A 112 -25.13 10.40 -0.69
CA ASN A 112 -24.20 10.18 0.42
C ASN A 112 -22.81 9.68 -0.01
N SER A 113 -22.57 9.46 -1.31
CA SER A 113 -21.28 8.97 -1.79
C SER A 113 -20.16 9.98 -1.52
N PRO A 114 -19.00 9.55 -0.99
CA PRO A 114 -17.83 10.41 -0.76
C PRO A 114 -17.11 10.79 -2.05
N VAL A 115 -17.48 10.18 -3.18
CA VAL A 115 -16.98 10.45 -4.53
C VAL A 115 -18.16 10.78 -5.43
N GLN A 116 -18.08 11.89 -6.16
CA GLN A 116 -19.16 12.42 -6.99
C GLN A 116 -18.69 12.66 -8.44
N PRO A 117 -19.58 12.49 -9.45
CA PRO A 117 -20.98 12.05 -9.33
C PRO A 117 -21.10 10.53 -9.13
N GLU A 118 -21.99 10.10 -8.22
CA GLU A 118 -22.35 8.69 -8.05
C GLU A 118 -23.75 8.43 -8.60
N ARG A 119 -23.95 7.31 -9.30
CA ARG A 119 -25.24 6.91 -9.88
C ARG A 119 -25.79 5.62 -9.26
N PHE A 120 -24.97 4.87 -8.55
CA PHE A 120 -25.35 3.60 -7.96
C PHE A 120 -25.87 3.76 -6.53
N THR A 121 -26.77 2.87 -6.15
CA THR A 121 -27.26 2.70 -4.78
C THR A 121 -27.08 1.25 -4.37
N GLY A 122 -26.39 1.01 -3.26
CA GLY A 122 -26.09 -0.35 -2.80
C GLY A 122 -24.82 -0.44 -1.96
N TYR A 123 -24.43 -1.67 -1.62
CA TYR A 123 -23.18 -1.92 -0.91
C TYR A 123 -21.99 -1.91 -1.88
N HIS A 124 -20.92 -1.21 -1.50
CA HIS A 124 -19.68 -1.21 -2.24
C HIS A 124 -18.89 -2.49 -1.94
N THR A 125 -18.87 -3.44 -2.89
CA THR A 125 -18.21 -4.75 -2.73
C THR A 125 -16.82 -4.81 -3.38
N GLY A 126 -16.28 -3.68 -3.83
CA GLY A 126 -14.97 -3.57 -4.45
C GLY A 126 -14.02 -2.73 -3.61
N VAL A 127 -12.78 -2.63 -4.08
CA VAL A 127 -11.85 -1.58 -3.68
C VAL A 127 -11.51 -0.81 -4.94
N ASP A 128 -11.85 0.47 -4.95
CA ASP A 128 -11.50 1.37 -6.05
C ASP A 128 -10.08 1.93 -5.80
N PHE A 129 -9.23 1.90 -6.83
CA PHE A 129 -7.92 2.54 -6.84
C PHE A 129 -7.90 3.69 -7.84
N GLU A 130 -7.37 4.85 -7.44
CA GLU A 130 -7.28 6.02 -8.31
C GLU A 130 -5.85 6.29 -8.81
N THR A 131 -5.76 6.94 -9.95
CA THR A 131 -4.50 7.52 -10.43
C THR A 131 -4.11 8.72 -9.58
N LEU A 132 -2.81 8.89 -9.36
CA LEU A 132 -2.30 10.10 -8.71
C LEU A 132 -2.42 11.30 -9.66
N PRO A 133 -2.46 12.55 -9.15
CA PRO A 133 -2.53 13.74 -10.00
C PRO A 133 -1.38 13.82 -11.03
N SER A 134 -0.19 13.32 -10.68
CA SER A 134 0.97 13.25 -11.57
C SER A 134 0.83 12.22 -12.69
N GLU A 135 -0.16 11.33 -12.61
CA GLU A 135 -0.35 10.21 -13.54
C GLU A 135 -1.50 10.43 -14.52
N ALA A 136 -2.17 11.59 -14.47
CA ALA A 136 -3.39 11.86 -15.23
C ALA A 136 -3.27 11.70 -16.76
N ASN A 137 -2.05 11.79 -17.30
CA ASN A 137 -1.79 11.75 -18.75
C ASN A 137 -0.78 10.66 -19.13
N ILE A 138 -0.58 9.65 -18.27
CA ILE A 138 0.29 8.52 -18.56
C ILE A 138 -0.44 7.20 -18.33
N ASN A 139 0.05 6.15 -18.99
CA ASN A 139 -0.48 4.82 -18.80
C ASN A 139 -0.01 4.27 -17.44
N VAL A 140 -0.97 3.88 -16.60
CA VAL A 140 -0.69 3.20 -15.33
C VAL A 140 -0.97 1.70 -15.52
N PRO A 141 0.05 0.83 -15.40
CA PRO A 141 -0.14 -0.60 -15.65
C PRO A 141 -0.96 -1.26 -14.54
N ILE A 142 -1.87 -2.15 -14.96
CA ILE A 142 -2.68 -3.00 -14.09
C ILE A 142 -2.29 -4.46 -14.31
N TYR A 143 -2.15 -5.20 -13.22
CA TYR A 143 -1.71 -6.59 -13.21
C TYR A 143 -2.80 -7.49 -12.63
N ALA A 144 -2.77 -8.77 -12.99
CA ALA A 144 -3.64 -9.76 -12.38
C ALA A 144 -3.28 -9.94 -10.90
N ALA A 145 -4.28 -9.91 -10.02
CA ALA A 145 -4.07 -10.11 -8.58
C ALA A 145 -3.74 -11.57 -8.23
N ALA A 146 -4.15 -12.51 -9.09
CA ALA A 146 -3.93 -13.94 -8.96
C ALA A 146 -3.81 -14.59 -10.35
N ASN A 147 -3.27 -15.80 -10.38
CA ASN A 147 -3.23 -16.62 -11.60
C ASN A 147 -4.63 -17.17 -11.93
N GLY A 148 -4.97 -17.27 -13.21
CA GLY A 148 -6.24 -17.82 -13.66
C GLY A 148 -6.49 -17.67 -15.16
N GLU A 149 -7.58 -18.25 -15.64
CA GLU A 149 -8.06 -18.09 -17.02
C GLU A 149 -8.97 -16.86 -17.14
N VAL A 150 -8.85 -16.12 -18.24
CA VAL A 150 -9.74 -15.00 -18.56
C VAL A 150 -11.01 -15.54 -19.20
N LEU A 151 -12.11 -15.49 -18.47
CA LEU A 151 -13.39 -16.06 -18.91
C LEU A 151 -14.22 -15.13 -19.82
N VAL A 152 -14.00 -13.81 -19.72
CA VAL A 152 -14.79 -12.78 -20.43
C VAL A 152 -13.85 -11.67 -20.93
N LYS A 153 -14.15 -11.14 -22.12
CA LYS A 153 -13.45 -10.02 -22.75
C LYS A 153 -14.37 -8.82 -22.92
#